data_AF-A0A1I2FZV1-F1
#
_entry.id   AF-A0A1I2FZV1-F1
#
_cell.length_a   1.000
_cell.length_b   1.000
_cell.length_c   1.000
_cell.angle_alpha   90.00
_cell.angle_beta   90.00
_cell.angle_gamma   90.00
#
_symmetry.space_group_name_H-M   'P 1'
#
loop_
_entity.id
_entity.type
_entity.pdbx_description
1 polymer ?
#
loop_
_entity_poly.entity_id
_entity_poly.type
_entity_poly.pdbx_seq_one_letter_code
_entity_poly.pdbx_strand_id
1 'polypeptide(L)'
;MLRRLLLGTWLLGPACVLPAGGATGLELTWTAREANAVDGPDARRARTCEGAGLSGVTVRVIDAGDPARDRVFAYACETGNMSPAARAVEAPEIFLDLRPGTYDLTASGRAAGDAPLVTAVAVGEVESHAITAVDLELERAPQPLDLALTGACSDLMVALRYADPAADLFLGDTDAPPAVYRQNLSSDRGLRLGGQEQPCAGLQGAHRVADVDPGRYRLDLEIDGRSCSRAVTIEDSPVQIALDLENPACDG
;
A
#
# COMPACT_ATOMS: atom_id res chain seq x y z
N MET A 1 9.56 15.19 -63.78
CA MET A 1 9.91 13.93 -63.08
C MET A 1 9.98 14.22 -61.59
N LEU A 2 8.94 13.86 -60.82
CA LEU A 2 8.83 14.17 -59.40
C LEU A 2 9.31 12.95 -58.58
N ARG A 3 10.50 13.05 -57.97
CA ARG A 3 11.03 12.03 -57.05
C ARG A 3 10.37 12.20 -55.68
N ARG A 4 9.45 11.31 -55.33
CA ARG A 4 8.95 11.17 -53.95
C ARG A 4 10.02 10.45 -53.12
N LEU A 5 10.60 11.15 -52.14
CA LEU A 5 11.37 10.54 -51.06
C LEU A 5 10.37 9.89 -50.08
N LEU A 6 10.44 8.57 -49.97
CA LEU A 6 9.84 7.81 -48.87
C LEU A 6 10.75 7.98 -47.65
N LEU A 7 10.32 8.78 -46.66
CA LEU A 7 10.88 8.70 -45.31
C LEU A 7 10.41 7.37 -44.70
N GLY A 8 11.33 6.42 -44.58
CA GLY A 8 11.12 5.22 -43.78
C GLY A 8 11.13 5.58 -42.30
N THR A 9 9.97 5.49 -41.67
CA THR A 9 9.80 5.54 -40.22
C THR A 9 10.42 4.28 -39.63
N TRP A 10 11.56 4.42 -38.96
CA TRP A 10 12.12 3.36 -38.13
C TRP A 10 11.26 3.26 -36.87
N LEU A 11 10.47 2.19 -36.77
CA LEU A 11 9.82 1.77 -35.54
C LEU A 11 10.92 1.27 -34.58
N LEU A 12 11.37 2.12 -33.67
CA LEU A 12 12.14 1.72 -32.50
C LEU A 12 11.15 1.04 -31.54
N GLY A 13 11.03 -0.29 -31.63
CA GLY A 13 10.39 -1.07 -30.58
C GLY A 13 11.22 -0.98 -29.29
N PRO A 14 10.60 -1.07 -28.10
CA PRO A 14 11.35 -1.19 -26.86
C PRO A 14 12.11 -2.51 -26.91
N ALA A 15 13.41 -2.46 -27.15
CA ALA A 15 14.27 -3.61 -27.03
C ALA A 15 14.42 -3.89 -25.53
N CYS A 16 13.84 -4.99 -25.05
CA CYS A 16 14.22 -5.56 -23.76
C CYS A 16 15.71 -5.86 -23.83
N VAL A 17 16.53 -5.01 -23.22
CA VAL A 17 17.97 -5.26 -23.07
C VAL A 17 18.09 -6.36 -22.02
N LEU A 18 18.14 -7.61 -22.48
CA LEU A 18 18.54 -8.72 -21.61
C LEU A 18 19.96 -8.42 -21.10
N PRO A 19 20.24 -8.65 -19.81
CA PRO A 19 21.59 -8.48 -19.28
C PRO A 19 22.58 -9.26 -20.15
N ALA A 20 23.67 -8.61 -20.55
CA ALA A 20 24.74 -9.28 -21.29
C ALA A 20 25.21 -10.50 -20.50
N GLY A 21 25.55 -11.60 -21.18
CA GLY A 21 26.01 -12.82 -20.52
C GLY A 21 27.10 -12.52 -19.50
N GLY A 22 26.86 -12.89 -18.24
CA GLY A 22 27.78 -12.63 -17.11
C GLY A 22 27.37 -11.50 -16.15
N ALA A 23 26.18 -10.92 -16.30
CA ALA A 23 25.64 -9.95 -15.35
C ALA A 23 25.68 -10.48 -13.90
N THR A 24 26.08 -9.60 -12.99
CA THR A 24 26.25 -9.88 -11.56
C THR A 24 25.58 -8.75 -10.81
N GLY A 25 24.61 -9.03 -9.95
CA GLY A 25 23.88 -7.95 -9.29
C GLY A 25 22.59 -8.35 -8.59
N LEU A 26 21.79 -7.33 -8.28
CA LEU A 26 20.48 -7.48 -7.66
C LEU A 26 19.37 -6.96 -8.58
N GLU A 27 18.28 -7.70 -8.68
CA GLU A 27 17.00 -7.22 -9.20
C GLU A 27 16.11 -6.85 -8.02
N LEU A 28 15.57 -5.63 -8.03
CA LEU A 28 14.80 -5.10 -6.91
C LEU A 28 13.32 -4.93 -7.27
N THR A 29 12.45 -5.44 -6.40
CA THR A 29 11.04 -5.06 -6.34
C THR A 29 10.68 -4.63 -4.93
N TRP A 30 9.52 -4.01 -4.76
CA TRP A 30 8.95 -3.80 -3.44
C TRP A 30 7.45 -4.00 -3.44
N THR A 31 6.92 -4.42 -2.30
CA THR A 31 5.48 -4.50 -2.06
C THR A 31 5.11 -3.50 -0.99
N ALA A 32 4.24 -2.55 -1.29
CA ALA A 32 3.56 -1.82 -0.22
C ALA A 32 2.49 -2.74 0.38
N ARG A 33 2.62 -3.12 1.65
CA ARG A 33 1.69 -4.05 2.31
C ARG A 33 1.13 -3.41 3.58
N GLU A 34 -0.13 -3.71 3.86
CA GLU A 34 -0.75 -3.41 5.15
C GLU A 34 0.08 -4.02 6.29
N ALA A 35 0.31 -3.27 7.37
CA ALA A 35 1.10 -3.70 8.50
C ALA A 35 0.27 -4.48 9.53
N ASN A 36 -1.06 -4.30 9.53
CA ASN A 36 -1.91 -4.98 10.48
C ASN A 36 -1.95 -6.50 10.24
N ALA A 37 -1.49 -7.28 11.22
CA ALA A 37 -1.48 -8.75 11.18
C ALA A 37 -2.52 -9.40 12.12
N VAL A 38 -3.46 -8.63 12.69
CA VAL A 38 -4.44 -9.13 13.68
C VAL A 38 -5.34 -10.22 13.08
N ASP A 39 -5.64 -10.14 11.78
CA ASP A 39 -6.42 -11.15 11.05
C ASP A 39 -5.54 -12.26 10.44
N GLY A 40 -4.25 -12.29 10.78
CA GLY A 40 -3.24 -13.21 10.23
C GLY A 40 -2.40 -12.60 9.10
N PRO A 41 -1.22 -13.17 8.82
CA PRO A 41 -0.30 -12.64 7.79
C PRO A 41 -0.90 -12.67 6.38
N ASP A 42 -1.74 -13.67 6.07
CA ASP A 42 -2.38 -13.81 4.76
C ASP A 42 -3.49 -12.78 4.52
N ALA A 43 -3.99 -12.14 5.57
CA ALA A 43 -5.02 -11.09 5.47
C ALA A 43 -4.45 -9.73 5.08
N ARG A 44 -3.11 -9.57 5.10
CA ARG A 44 -2.40 -8.33 4.80
C ARG A 44 -2.43 -8.05 3.31
N ARG A 45 -3.18 -7.04 2.87
CA ARG A 45 -3.36 -6.78 1.44
C ARG A 45 -2.18 -6.01 0.85
N ALA A 46 -1.86 -6.31 -0.40
CA ALA A 46 -0.93 -5.53 -1.19
C ALA A 46 -1.61 -4.27 -1.71
N ARG A 47 -0.99 -3.12 -1.46
CA ARG A 47 -1.44 -1.79 -1.83
C ARG A 47 -0.73 -1.35 -3.11
N THR A 48 -1.43 -0.63 -3.96
CA THR A 48 -0.79 0.17 -5.01
C THR A 48 0.03 1.30 -4.36
N CYS A 49 0.86 2.01 -5.14
CA CYS A 49 1.55 3.17 -4.58
C CYS A 49 0.58 4.28 -4.20
N GLU A 50 -0.47 4.52 -5.00
CA GLU A 50 -1.54 5.45 -4.65
C GLU A 50 -2.23 5.06 -3.33
N GLY A 51 -2.61 3.78 -3.19
CA GLY A 51 -3.26 3.26 -1.99
C GLY A 51 -2.40 3.30 -0.73
N ALA A 52 -1.08 3.22 -0.89
CA ALA A 52 -0.12 3.39 0.20
C ALA A 52 0.26 4.86 0.45
N GLY A 53 -0.21 5.79 -0.40
CA GLY A 53 0.17 7.21 -0.34
C GLY A 53 1.66 7.46 -0.65
N LEU A 54 2.27 6.60 -1.48
CA LEU A 54 3.69 6.65 -1.82
C LEU A 54 3.87 7.21 -3.23
N SER A 55 4.77 8.19 -3.36
CA SER A 55 5.18 8.75 -4.66
C SER A 55 6.52 8.17 -5.14
N GLY A 56 7.39 7.78 -4.22
CA GLY A 56 8.72 7.27 -4.53
C GLY A 56 9.29 6.35 -3.46
N VAL A 57 10.30 5.58 -3.84
CA VAL A 57 11.06 4.70 -2.95
C VAL A 57 12.54 5.01 -3.10
N THR A 58 13.22 5.14 -1.96
CA THR A 58 14.67 5.30 -1.89
C THR A 58 15.28 4.03 -1.35
N VAL A 59 16.25 3.46 -2.05
CA VAL A 59 16.98 2.26 -1.61
C VAL A 59 18.42 2.65 -1.31
N ARG A 60 18.84 2.46 -0.06
CA ARG A 60 20.23 2.54 0.37
C ARG A 60 20.83 1.14 0.33
N VAL A 61 22.02 1.03 -0.25
CA VAL A 61 22.77 -0.22 -0.44
C VAL A 61 24.16 -0.04 0.13
N ILE A 62 24.54 -0.90 1.06
CA ILE A 62 25.85 -0.86 1.73
C ILE A 62 26.53 -2.22 1.54
N ASP A 63 27.74 -2.21 0.97
CA ASP A 63 28.60 -3.42 0.88
C ASP A 63 29.10 -3.80 2.28
N ALA A 64 28.71 -4.97 2.79
CA ALA A 64 29.08 -5.42 4.12
C ALA A 64 30.60 -5.65 4.28
N GLY A 65 31.30 -5.93 3.18
CA GLY A 65 32.77 -6.10 3.14
C GLY A 65 33.54 -4.79 2.97
N ASP A 66 32.87 -3.70 2.55
CA ASP A 66 33.46 -2.38 2.35
C ASP A 66 32.41 -1.27 2.58
N PRO A 67 32.10 -0.90 3.84
CA PRO A 67 31.03 0.05 4.16
C PRO A 67 31.20 1.45 3.57
N ALA A 68 32.39 1.80 3.04
CA ALA A 68 32.59 3.03 2.27
C ALA A 68 31.84 3.01 0.92
N ARG A 69 31.41 1.84 0.45
CA ARG A 69 30.51 1.65 -0.69
C ARG A 69 29.06 1.69 -0.24
N ASP A 70 28.67 2.89 0.16
CA ASP A 70 27.30 3.25 0.49
C ASP A 70 26.71 4.04 -0.68
N ARG A 71 25.59 3.56 -1.23
CA ARG A 71 24.91 4.20 -2.36
C ARG A 71 23.42 4.30 -2.07
N VAL A 72 22.83 5.39 -2.54
CA VAL A 72 21.40 5.67 -2.42
C VAL A 72 20.81 5.88 -3.80
N PHE A 73 19.76 5.14 -4.11
CA PHE A 73 19.03 5.19 -5.36
C PHE A 73 17.59 5.62 -5.09
N ALA A 74 17.01 6.44 -5.98
CA ALA A 74 15.64 6.90 -5.85
C ALA A 74 14.85 6.54 -7.11
N TYR A 75 13.66 5.99 -6.91
CA TYR A 75 12.77 5.50 -7.96
C TYR A 75 11.37 6.04 -7.75
N ALA A 76 10.62 6.17 -8.85
CA ALA A 76 9.17 6.30 -8.76
C ALA A 76 8.60 5.02 -8.13
N CYS A 77 7.59 5.14 -7.27
CA CYS A 77 7.10 3.98 -6.53
C CYS A 77 6.57 2.86 -7.46
N GLU A 78 5.90 3.23 -8.56
CA GLU A 78 5.31 2.27 -9.50
C GLU A 78 6.36 1.43 -10.25
N THR A 79 7.62 1.89 -10.33
CA THR A 79 8.69 1.16 -11.02
C THR A 79 9.02 -0.19 -10.35
N GLY A 80 8.87 -0.29 -9.03
CA GLY A 80 9.15 -1.52 -8.27
C GLY A 80 7.93 -2.13 -7.60
N ASN A 81 6.80 -1.42 -7.50
CA ASN A 81 5.56 -1.91 -6.90
C ASN A 81 4.66 -2.55 -7.96
N MET A 82 5.00 -3.75 -8.40
CA MET A 82 4.21 -4.48 -9.40
C MET A 82 3.12 -5.33 -8.74
N SER A 83 2.00 -5.53 -9.44
CA SER A 83 0.96 -6.45 -8.98
C SER A 83 1.50 -7.88 -8.82
N PRO A 84 0.94 -8.71 -7.92
CA PRO A 84 1.37 -10.10 -7.76
C PRO A 84 1.33 -10.90 -9.07
N ALA A 85 0.32 -10.66 -9.92
CA ALA A 85 0.20 -11.30 -11.22
C ALA A 85 1.29 -10.84 -12.21
N ALA A 86 1.61 -9.54 -12.24
CA ALA A 86 2.66 -9.01 -13.10
C ALA A 86 4.04 -9.57 -12.72
N ARG A 87 4.36 -9.67 -11.43
CA ARG A 87 5.63 -10.24 -10.94
C ARG A 87 5.88 -11.67 -11.37
N ALA A 88 4.82 -12.44 -11.63
CA ALA A 88 4.95 -13.83 -12.05
C ALA A 88 5.42 -13.96 -13.51
N VAL A 89 5.27 -12.92 -14.33
CA VAL A 89 5.48 -12.99 -15.78
C VAL A 89 6.34 -11.87 -16.36
N GLU A 90 6.59 -10.81 -15.60
CA GLU A 90 7.41 -9.66 -15.99
C GLU A 90 8.70 -9.62 -15.15
N ALA A 91 9.82 -9.36 -15.81
CA ALA A 91 11.09 -9.15 -15.12
C ALA A 91 11.09 -7.76 -14.45
N PRO A 92 11.66 -7.62 -13.23
CA PRO A 92 11.80 -6.31 -12.59
C PRO A 92 12.56 -5.32 -13.46
N GLU A 93 12.12 -4.06 -13.49
CA GLU A 93 12.81 -3.00 -14.26
C GLU A 93 14.08 -2.49 -13.56
N ILE A 94 14.28 -2.83 -12.29
CA ILE A 94 15.35 -2.27 -11.45
C ILE A 94 16.46 -3.31 -11.27
N PHE A 95 17.57 -3.08 -11.96
CA PHE A 95 18.79 -3.86 -11.82
C PHE A 95 19.94 -3.01 -11.25
N LEU A 96 20.60 -3.52 -10.23
CA LEU A 96 21.82 -2.96 -9.64
C LEU A 96 23.02 -3.85 -10.00
N ASP A 97 23.91 -3.34 -10.85
CA ASP A 97 25.20 -3.99 -11.14
C ASP A 97 26.13 -3.87 -9.93
N LEU A 98 26.40 -4.99 -9.29
CA LEU A 98 27.14 -5.07 -8.04
C LEU A 98 28.22 -6.14 -8.13
N ARG A 99 29.27 -5.99 -7.31
CA ARG A 99 30.30 -7.04 -7.20
C ARG A 99 29.77 -8.21 -6.36
N PRO A 100 30.32 -9.42 -6.53
CA PRO A 100 30.01 -10.52 -5.62
C PRO A 100 30.28 -10.14 -4.17
N GLY A 101 29.33 -10.44 -3.29
CA GLY A 101 29.37 -10.05 -1.87
C GLY A 101 27.98 -9.92 -1.26
N THR A 102 27.96 -9.56 0.01
CA THR A 102 26.76 -9.36 0.82
C THR A 102 26.48 -7.87 0.97
N TYR A 103 25.22 -7.47 0.80
CA TYR A 103 24.80 -6.07 0.85
C TYR A 103 23.63 -5.86 1.83
N ASP A 104 23.76 -4.87 2.70
CA ASP A 104 22.66 -4.39 3.53
C ASP A 104 21.80 -3.44 2.69
N LEU A 105 20.50 -3.73 2.61
CA LEU A 105 19.52 -2.96 1.85
C LEU A 105 18.56 -2.29 2.82
N THR A 106 18.37 -0.99 2.68
CA THR A 106 17.29 -0.26 3.38
C THR A 106 16.47 0.49 2.35
N ALA A 107 15.20 0.11 2.19
CA ALA A 107 14.25 0.86 1.40
C ALA A 107 13.44 1.81 2.29
N SER A 108 13.12 2.99 1.76
CA SER A 108 12.26 3.97 2.42
C SER A 108 11.28 4.57 1.42
N GLY A 109 9.99 4.42 1.67
CA GLY A 109 8.94 5.06 0.86
C GLY A 109 8.70 6.50 1.27
N ARG A 110 8.41 7.37 0.30
CA ARG A 110 8.12 8.80 0.49
C ARG A 110 6.70 9.11 0.02
N ALA A 111 5.98 9.97 0.74
CA ALA A 111 4.75 10.59 0.25
C ALA A 111 5.08 11.83 -0.58
N ALA A 112 4.04 12.41 -1.18
CA ALA A 112 4.08 13.79 -1.63
C ALA A 112 4.32 14.73 -0.43
N GLY A 113 5.59 15.10 -0.17
CA GLY A 113 5.96 15.94 0.99
C GLY A 113 7.29 15.63 1.69
N ASP A 114 8.11 14.71 1.15
CA ASP A 114 9.53 14.46 1.48
C ASP A 114 9.90 13.73 2.78
N ALA A 115 8.99 13.53 3.74
CA ALA A 115 9.27 12.65 4.88
C ALA A 115 9.23 11.16 4.49
N PRO A 116 10.20 10.32 4.92
CA PRO A 116 10.09 8.88 4.78
C PRO A 116 8.96 8.36 5.69
N LEU A 117 8.07 7.52 5.15
CA LEU A 117 6.88 7.02 5.84
C LEU A 117 6.94 5.54 6.19
N VAL A 118 7.69 4.78 5.40
CA VAL A 118 7.75 3.31 5.48
C VAL A 118 9.18 2.89 5.28
N THR A 119 9.64 1.87 6.00
CA THR A 119 11.00 1.35 5.85
C THR A 119 11.00 -0.16 5.77
N ALA A 120 11.76 -0.71 4.82
CA ALA A 120 12.07 -2.13 4.75
C ALA A 120 13.58 -2.33 4.88
N VAL A 121 13.98 -3.44 5.50
CA VAL A 121 15.39 -3.84 5.61
C VAL A 121 15.52 -5.26 5.09
N ALA A 122 16.53 -5.51 4.26
CA ALA A 122 16.85 -6.82 3.73
C ALA A 122 18.36 -6.98 3.56
N VAL A 123 18.79 -8.22 3.32
CA VAL A 123 20.16 -8.55 2.93
C VAL A 123 20.12 -9.13 1.52
N GLY A 124 20.94 -8.60 0.62
CA GLY A 124 21.12 -9.10 -0.74
C GLY A 124 22.44 -9.84 -0.87
N GLU A 125 22.40 -11.07 -1.33
CA GLU A 125 23.59 -11.87 -1.64
C GLU A 125 23.83 -11.86 -3.16
N VAL A 126 25.01 -11.42 -3.57
CA VAL A 126 25.40 -11.34 -4.99
C VAL A 126 26.48 -12.38 -5.27
N GLU A 127 26.19 -13.29 -6.19
CA GLU A 127 27.14 -14.30 -6.68
C GLU A 127 27.66 -13.95 -8.08
N SER A 128 28.90 -14.34 -8.38
CA SER A 128 29.48 -14.12 -9.72
C SER A 128 28.61 -14.73 -10.82
N HIS A 129 28.32 -13.94 -11.84
CA HIS A 129 27.50 -14.35 -13.00
C HIS A 129 26.07 -14.76 -12.64
N ALA A 130 25.54 -14.24 -11.53
CA ALA A 130 24.16 -14.44 -11.11
C ALA A 130 23.46 -13.11 -10.83
N ILE A 131 22.15 -13.12 -11.04
CA ILE A 131 21.25 -12.03 -10.66
C ILE A 131 20.36 -12.56 -9.55
N THR A 132 20.40 -11.89 -8.40
CA THR A 132 19.57 -12.26 -7.24
C THR A 132 18.38 -11.32 -7.16
N ALA A 133 17.17 -11.87 -7.19
CA ALA A 133 15.95 -11.09 -6.97
C ALA A 133 15.76 -10.83 -5.47
N VAL A 134 15.46 -9.58 -5.12
CA VAL A 134 15.13 -9.17 -3.75
C VAL A 134 13.81 -8.41 -3.77
N ASP A 135 12.82 -8.93 -3.05
CA ASP A 135 11.55 -8.24 -2.82
C ASP A 135 11.55 -7.57 -1.44
N LEU A 136 11.30 -6.27 -1.42
CA LEU A 136 11.31 -5.45 -0.21
C LEU A 136 9.88 -5.17 0.22
N GLU A 137 9.48 -5.65 1.40
CA GLU A 137 8.13 -5.39 1.93
C GLU A 137 8.10 -4.07 2.70
N LEU A 138 7.47 -3.05 2.12
CA LEU A 138 7.29 -1.73 2.70
C LEU A 138 6.01 -1.71 3.54
N GLU A 139 6.15 -1.43 4.83
CA GLU A 139 5.04 -1.38 5.79
C GLU A 139 4.96 0.00 6.44
N ARG A 140 3.74 0.52 6.62
CA ARG A 140 3.49 1.72 7.42
C ARG A 140 2.85 1.33 8.73
N ALA A 141 3.35 1.87 9.83
CA ALA A 141 2.78 1.60 11.14
C ALA A 141 1.27 1.99 11.15
N PRO A 142 0.39 1.09 11.64
CA PRO A 142 -1.03 1.38 11.72
C PRO A 142 -1.30 2.49 12.74
N GLN A 143 -2.43 3.17 12.56
CA GLN A 143 -2.81 4.36 13.30
C GLN A 143 -4.16 4.17 13.99
N PRO A 144 -4.36 4.80 15.15
CA PRO A 144 -5.64 4.76 15.83
C PRO A 144 -6.68 5.61 15.12
N LEU A 145 -7.88 5.05 14.99
CA LEU A 145 -9.10 5.77 14.60
C LEU A 145 -10.02 5.88 15.83
N ASP A 146 -10.22 7.11 16.29
CA ASP A 146 -11.14 7.42 17.38
C ASP A 146 -12.50 7.86 16.80
N LEU A 147 -13.58 7.20 17.26
CA LEU A 147 -14.96 7.52 16.90
C LEU A 147 -15.70 7.98 18.16
N ALA A 148 -16.37 9.13 18.10
CA ALA A 148 -17.22 9.63 19.17
C ALA A 148 -18.68 9.57 18.73
N LEU A 149 -19.46 8.66 19.33
CA LEU A 149 -20.85 8.40 18.97
C LEU A 149 -21.79 9.12 19.95
N THR A 150 -22.73 9.89 19.40
CA THR A 150 -23.80 10.58 20.14
C THR A 150 -25.17 10.32 19.50
N GLY A 151 -26.25 10.69 20.19
CA GLY A 151 -27.62 10.45 19.71
C GLY A 151 -28.13 9.02 19.99
N ALA A 152 -29.43 8.80 19.79
CA ALA A 152 -30.08 7.50 19.88
C ALA A 152 -30.35 6.91 18.48
N CYS A 153 -30.32 5.59 18.41
CA CYS A 153 -30.83 4.78 17.31
C CYS A 153 -31.25 3.41 17.86
N SER A 154 -31.89 2.59 17.04
CA SER A 154 -32.18 1.19 17.36
C SER A 154 -31.08 0.30 16.82
N ASP A 155 -30.81 0.43 15.52
CA ASP A 155 -29.90 -0.41 14.77
C ASP A 155 -28.85 0.43 14.01
N LEU A 156 -27.62 -0.07 14.02
CA LEU A 156 -26.47 0.54 13.38
C LEU A 156 -25.71 -0.51 12.58
N MET A 157 -25.33 -0.17 11.35
CA MET A 157 -24.28 -0.87 10.61
C MET A 157 -23.17 0.13 10.32
N VAL A 158 -21.92 -0.23 10.63
CA VAL A 158 -20.75 0.58 10.29
C VAL A 158 -19.79 -0.27 9.48
N ALA A 159 -19.34 0.25 8.33
CA ALA A 159 -18.32 -0.38 7.52
C ALA A 159 -17.22 0.62 7.17
N LEU A 160 -15.97 0.32 7.55
CA LEU A 160 -14.82 1.04 7.00
C LEU A 160 -14.45 0.39 5.66
N ARG A 161 -14.52 1.16 4.58
CA ARG A 161 -14.23 0.71 3.22
C ARG A 161 -13.09 1.51 2.61
N TYR A 162 -12.38 0.94 1.64
CA TYR A 162 -11.48 1.74 0.80
C TYR A 162 -12.26 2.77 0.02
N ALA A 163 -11.68 3.96 -0.12
CA ALA A 163 -12.31 5.04 -0.87
C ALA A 163 -12.38 4.71 -2.37
N ASP A 164 -11.31 4.15 -2.93
CA ASP A 164 -11.24 3.66 -4.30
C ASP A 164 -10.48 2.32 -4.34
N PRO A 165 -11.17 1.18 -4.19
CA PRO A 165 -10.51 -0.12 -4.18
C PRO A 165 -9.66 -0.42 -5.42
N ALA A 166 -10.02 0.13 -6.58
CA ALA A 166 -9.30 -0.10 -7.83
C ALA A 166 -8.01 0.71 -7.89
N ALA A 167 -8.01 1.92 -7.33
CA ALA A 167 -6.82 2.74 -7.19
C ALA A 167 -5.96 2.32 -5.99
N ASP A 168 -6.56 1.77 -4.92
CA ASP A 168 -5.91 1.56 -3.63
C ASP A 168 -5.29 0.15 -3.46
N LEU A 169 -5.79 -0.86 -4.18
CA LEU A 169 -5.38 -2.27 -4.04
C LEU A 169 -4.91 -2.87 -5.35
N PHE A 170 -3.93 -3.77 -5.30
CA PHE A 170 -3.69 -4.65 -6.44
C PHE A 170 -4.83 -5.69 -6.52
N LEU A 171 -5.67 -5.55 -7.55
CA LEU A 171 -6.73 -6.51 -7.85
C LEU A 171 -6.09 -7.75 -8.47
N GLY A 172 -5.98 -8.84 -7.71
CA GLY A 172 -5.17 -10.00 -8.08
C GLY A 172 -5.70 -11.37 -7.67
N ASP A 173 -6.98 -11.49 -7.30
CA ASP A 173 -7.60 -12.79 -7.05
C ASP A 173 -9.10 -12.74 -7.44
N THR A 174 -9.67 -13.85 -7.90
CA THR A 174 -10.94 -13.94 -8.63
C THR A 174 -12.23 -13.55 -7.89
N ASP A 175 -12.11 -13.10 -6.65
CA ASP A 175 -13.18 -12.44 -5.90
C ASP A 175 -12.78 -10.96 -5.78
N ALA A 176 -13.48 -10.07 -6.48
CA ALA A 176 -13.26 -8.62 -6.31
C ALA A 176 -13.16 -8.32 -4.81
N PRO A 177 -12.04 -7.75 -4.33
CA PRO A 177 -11.79 -7.69 -2.89
C PRO A 177 -12.97 -6.96 -2.25
N PRO A 178 -13.46 -7.42 -1.10
CA PRO A 178 -14.52 -6.70 -0.42
C PRO A 178 -14.04 -5.26 -0.26
N ALA A 179 -14.85 -4.31 -0.73
CA ALA A 179 -14.58 -2.89 -0.54
C ALA A 179 -14.36 -2.55 0.94
N VAL A 180 -14.84 -3.42 1.85
CA VAL A 180 -14.58 -3.39 3.29
C VAL A 180 -13.09 -3.65 3.59
N TYR A 181 -12.48 -2.72 4.31
CA TYR A 181 -11.08 -2.79 4.75
C TYR A 181 -10.82 -4.03 5.60
N ARG A 182 -11.67 -4.34 6.59
CA ARG A 182 -11.56 -5.55 7.43
C ARG A 182 -12.92 -5.97 7.97
N GLN A 183 -13.26 -7.26 7.86
CA GLN A 183 -14.56 -7.77 8.29
C GLN A 183 -14.69 -7.86 9.82
N ASN A 184 -13.61 -8.14 10.54
CA ASN A 184 -13.65 -8.28 12.00
C ASN A 184 -13.15 -7.02 12.73
N LEU A 185 -13.09 -5.88 12.04
CA LEU A 185 -12.64 -4.63 12.63
C LEU A 185 -13.59 -4.20 13.74
N SER A 186 -13.06 -3.94 14.93
CA SER A 186 -13.84 -3.48 16.06
C SER A 186 -13.05 -2.52 16.94
N SER A 187 -13.79 -1.66 17.64
CA SER A 187 -13.23 -0.80 18.69
C SER A 187 -12.99 -1.56 20.00
N ASP A 188 -12.20 -0.96 20.88
CA ASP A 188 -12.01 -1.35 22.28
C ASP A 188 -13.31 -1.56 23.08
N ARG A 189 -14.41 -0.91 22.68
CA ARG A 189 -15.73 -1.01 23.31
C ARG A 189 -16.76 -1.78 22.48
N GLY A 190 -16.32 -2.54 21.49
CA GLY A 190 -17.16 -3.51 20.77
C GLY A 190 -17.98 -2.96 19.60
N LEU A 191 -17.87 -1.67 19.26
CA LEU A 191 -18.38 -1.14 17.98
C LEU A 191 -17.69 -1.89 16.83
N ARG A 192 -18.45 -2.55 15.98
CA ARG A 192 -17.97 -3.28 14.78
C ARG A 192 -17.99 -2.36 13.57
N LEU A 193 -16.91 -2.39 12.79
CA LEU A 193 -16.70 -1.59 11.58
C LEU A 193 -16.57 -2.46 10.32
N GLY A 194 -17.03 -3.72 10.39
CA GLY A 194 -16.97 -4.69 9.29
C GLY A 194 -18.21 -4.75 8.40
N GLY A 195 -19.19 -3.89 8.63
CA GLY A 195 -20.47 -3.90 7.91
C GLY A 195 -21.49 -4.90 8.44
N GLN A 196 -21.38 -5.31 9.72
CA GLN A 196 -22.42 -6.09 10.38
C GLN A 196 -23.38 -5.17 11.13
N GLU A 197 -24.67 -5.50 11.07
CA GLU A 197 -25.71 -4.87 11.89
C GLU A 197 -25.47 -5.16 13.39
N GLN A 198 -25.67 -4.15 14.23
CA GLN A 198 -25.51 -4.22 15.68
C GLN A 198 -26.48 -3.24 16.37
N PRO A 199 -26.97 -3.58 17.58
CA PRO A 199 -27.84 -2.68 18.32
C PRO A 199 -27.07 -1.44 18.82
N CYS A 200 -27.71 -0.27 18.79
CA CYS A 200 -27.10 0.97 19.29
C CYS A 200 -26.97 1.02 20.81
N ALA A 201 -27.69 0.16 21.53
CA ALA A 201 -27.71 0.13 22.98
C ALA A 201 -26.29 -0.06 23.56
N GLY A 202 -25.78 0.96 24.25
CA GLY A 202 -24.46 0.95 24.86
C GLY A 202 -23.28 1.39 23.97
N LEU A 203 -23.54 1.78 22.72
CA LEU A 203 -22.52 2.29 21.78
C LEU A 203 -22.27 3.80 21.89
N GLN A 204 -22.82 4.48 22.89
CA GLN A 204 -22.57 5.90 23.10
C GLN A 204 -21.19 6.17 23.73
N GLY A 205 -20.58 7.27 23.32
CA GLY A 205 -19.31 7.77 23.82
C GLY A 205 -18.14 7.54 22.87
N ALA A 206 -16.92 7.58 23.43
CA ALA A 206 -15.70 7.39 22.66
C ALA A 206 -15.40 5.89 22.44
N HIS A 207 -14.97 5.57 21.23
CA HIS A 207 -14.54 4.28 20.74
C HIS A 207 -13.18 4.43 20.07
N ARG A 208 -12.24 3.53 20.35
CA ARG A 208 -10.93 3.54 19.72
C ARG A 208 -10.70 2.25 18.95
N VAL A 209 -10.40 2.38 17.67
CA VAL A 209 -9.92 1.30 16.81
C VAL A 209 -8.41 1.47 16.71
N ALA A 210 -7.64 0.59 17.34
CA ALA A 210 -6.21 0.83 17.58
C ALA A 210 -5.35 0.78 16.32
N ASP A 211 -5.64 -0.15 15.40
CA ASP A 211 -4.72 -0.53 14.35
C ASP A 211 -5.36 -0.46 12.95
N VAL A 212 -5.51 0.75 12.42
CA VAL A 212 -5.97 1.00 11.04
C VAL A 212 -4.80 1.45 10.17
N ASP A 213 -4.55 0.78 9.06
CA ASP A 213 -3.48 1.17 8.13
C ASP A 213 -3.75 2.58 7.56
N PRO A 214 -2.73 3.45 7.44
CA PRO A 214 -2.90 4.75 6.80
C PRO A 214 -3.38 4.64 5.36
N GLY A 215 -4.23 5.58 4.95
CA GLY A 215 -4.84 5.56 3.62
C GLY A 215 -6.14 6.35 3.54
N ARG A 216 -6.78 6.29 2.37
CA ARG A 216 -8.10 6.88 2.13
C ARG A 216 -9.18 5.81 2.27
N TYR A 217 -10.20 6.15 3.02
CA TYR A 217 -11.32 5.29 3.34
C TYR A 217 -12.64 6.04 3.22
N ARG A 218 -13.71 5.27 3.24
CA ARG A 218 -15.08 5.73 3.40
C ARG A 218 -15.70 5.00 4.58
N LEU A 219 -16.28 5.75 5.50
CA LEU A 219 -17.05 5.21 6.60
C LEU A 219 -18.51 5.17 6.17
N ASP A 220 -18.99 3.98 5.84
CA ASP A 220 -20.39 3.74 5.48
C ASP A 220 -21.17 3.43 6.77
N LEU A 221 -22.28 4.12 6.94
CA LEU A 221 -23.18 4.03 8.09
C LEU A 221 -24.58 3.69 7.58
N GLU A 222 -25.25 2.76 8.22
CA GLU A 222 -26.70 2.57 8.08
C GLU A 222 -27.33 2.66 9.47
N ILE A 223 -28.24 3.60 9.67
CA ILE A 223 -28.83 3.92 10.97
C ILE A 223 -30.34 3.90 10.85
N ASP A 224 -30.97 2.92 11.50
CA ASP A 224 -32.43 2.70 11.42
C ASP A 224 -32.93 2.68 9.95
N GLY A 225 -32.17 2.03 9.06
CA GLY A 225 -32.47 1.93 7.62
C GLY A 225 -32.10 3.16 6.77
N ARG A 226 -31.50 4.20 7.37
CA ARG A 226 -30.98 5.37 6.65
C ARG A 226 -29.49 5.19 6.35
N SER A 227 -29.11 5.18 5.08
CA SER A 227 -27.70 5.08 4.67
C SER A 227 -27.02 6.45 4.66
N CYS A 228 -25.75 6.46 5.04
CA CYS A 228 -24.88 7.62 5.10
C CYS A 228 -23.45 7.21 4.79
N SER A 229 -22.66 8.10 4.21
CA SER A 229 -21.23 7.85 3.96
C SER A 229 -20.43 9.10 4.28
N ARG A 230 -19.21 8.88 4.78
CA ARG A 230 -18.26 9.95 5.09
C ARG A 230 -16.86 9.59 4.64
N ALA A 231 -16.17 10.50 3.97
CA ALA A 231 -14.76 10.33 3.65
C ALA A 231 -13.90 10.36 4.92
N VAL A 232 -12.94 9.45 5.01
CA VAL A 232 -11.99 9.34 6.13
C VAL A 232 -10.59 9.16 5.58
N THR A 233 -9.65 10.00 6.01
CA THR A 233 -8.23 9.84 5.69
C THR A 233 -7.49 9.51 6.97
N ILE A 234 -6.81 8.37 6.99
CA ILE A 234 -5.95 7.94 8.09
C ILE A 234 -4.52 8.33 7.75
N GLU A 235 -3.94 9.22 8.55
CA GLU A 235 -2.59 9.77 8.41
C GLU A 235 -1.75 9.44 9.66
N ASP A 236 -0.50 9.91 9.75
CA ASP A 236 0.39 9.65 10.91
C ASP A 236 -0.02 10.36 12.21
N SER A 237 -1.24 10.89 12.26
CA SER A 237 -1.82 11.51 13.45
C SER A 237 -3.15 10.85 13.78
N PRO A 238 -3.49 10.69 15.08
CA PRO A 238 -4.77 10.13 15.48
C PRO A 238 -5.93 10.86 14.81
N VAL A 239 -6.79 10.10 14.14
CA VAL A 239 -7.98 10.63 13.47
C VAL A 239 -9.16 10.54 14.41
N GLN A 240 -9.85 11.65 14.60
CA GLN A 240 -11.03 11.73 15.45
C GLN A 240 -12.27 12.09 14.62
N ILE A 241 -13.31 11.27 14.72
CA ILE A 241 -14.56 11.44 13.99
C ILE A 241 -15.70 11.49 14.99
N ALA A 242 -16.42 12.61 15.03
CA ALA A 242 -17.70 12.70 15.71
C ALA A 242 -18.84 12.24 14.80
N LEU A 243 -19.71 11.37 15.31
CA LEU A 243 -20.87 10.79 14.64
C LEU A 243 -22.11 11.01 15.51
N ASP A 244 -23.02 11.85 15.03
CA ASP A 244 -24.36 11.96 15.58
C ASP A 244 -25.28 10.95 14.88
N LEU A 245 -25.75 9.95 15.62
CA LEU A 245 -26.55 8.85 15.07
C LEU A 245 -28.00 9.28 14.77
N GLU A 246 -28.50 10.35 15.39
CA GLU A 246 -29.83 10.88 15.07
C GLU A 246 -29.80 11.69 13.77
N ASN A 247 -28.73 12.49 13.63
CA ASN A 247 -28.51 13.40 12.50
C ASN A 247 -27.07 13.28 11.97
N PRO A 248 -26.74 12.19 11.26
CA PRO A 248 -25.38 11.97 10.78
C PRO A 248 -24.99 13.04 9.78
N ALA A 249 -23.84 13.68 10.02
CA ALA A 249 -23.24 14.62 9.07
C ALA A 249 -22.65 13.82 7.89
N CYS A 250 -23.48 13.60 6.87
CA CYS A 250 -23.15 12.81 5.69
C CYS A 250 -22.60 13.68 4.56
N ASP A 251 -21.71 13.09 3.76
CA ASP A 251 -21.27 13.67 2.50
C ASP A 251 -22.33 13.36 1.42
N GLY A 252 -23.42 14.14 1.37
CA GLY A 252 -24.41 14.16 0.28
C GLY A 252 -25.37 12.98 0.22
#